data_AF-A0A2M7UCA5-F1
#
_entry.id   AF-A0A2M7UCA5-F1
#
_cell.length_a   1.000
_cell.length_b   1.000
_cell.length_c   1.000
_cell.angle_alpha   90.00
_cell.angle_beta   90.00
_cell.angle_gamma   90.00
#
_symmetry.space_group_name_H-M   'P 1'
#
loop_
_entity.id
_entity.type
_entity.pdbx_description
1 polymer ?
#
loop_
_entity_poly.entity_id
_entity_poly.type
_entity_poly.pdbx_seq_one_letter_code
_entity_poly.pdbx_strand_id
1 'polypeptide(L)'
;MKKVWIIIFLGLLIYGFSLFNGFVWDDEVVFQNSISPFDSTYYRPVTSVIRSTIYNIFGPRPFFFHFFQLIFHIVTAVFIYYLFKRFFKETLSLILALIFLVHPANVEAVSFASAMQEVLFTLTGLTGLYLFISSKNLSIAKIFLSTVILLIALLMKETAIVFFVLVFCYLFLFKKNKQNVLINYSILIVILLMTYLLVRISGGNLYIHGQGLFPIMRVSFITRLMNIPLIIKYYLGMFFFPINLAIAQHWVIKLPSFINFFLPLILEVLLFLTAVIYSLKKKDKIFAFFFLWF
;
A
#
# COMPACT_ATOMS: atom_id res chain seq x y z
N MET A 1 -10.52 -0.43 -23.98
CA MET A 1 -10.61 -1.90 -23.85
C MET A 1 -9.31 -2.61 -24.25
N LYS A 2 -8.75 -2.42 -25.45
CA LYS A 2 -7.49 -3.09 -25.88
C LYS A 2 -6.33 -3.01 -24.86
N LYS A 3 -6.10 -1.85 -24.23
CA LYS A 3 -5.01 -1.68 -23.24
C LYS A 3 -5.22 -2.46 -21.93
N VAL A 4 -6.47 -2.65 -21.52
CA VAL A 4 -6.79 -3.45 -20.31
C VAL A 4 -6.45 -4.92 -20.56
N TRP A 5 -6.75 -5.44 -21.75
CA TRP A 5 -6.37 -6.79 -22.15
C TRP A 5 -4.86 -7.02 -22.15
N ILE A 6 -4.06 -6.01 -22.52
CA ILE A 6 -2.59 -6.09 -22.42
C ILE A 6 -2.15 -6.28 -20.96
N ILE A 7 -2.71 -5.50 -20.03
CA ILE A 7 -2.41 -5.61 -18.58
C ILE A 7 -2.80 -7.01 -18.07
N ILE A 8 -4.01 -7.49 -18.41
CA ILE A 8 -4.48 -8.81 -17.99
C ILE A 8 -3.57 -9.92 -18.53
N PHE A 9 -3.31 -9.90 -19.84
CA PHE A 9 -2.49 -10.92 -20.49
C PHE A 9 -1.08 -10.97 -19.90
N LEU A 10 -0.42 -9.83 -19.73
CA LEU A 10 0.93 -9.79 -19.16
C LEU A 10 0.95 -10.21 -17.68
N GLY A 11 -0.09 -9.86 -16.91
CA GLY A 11 -0.18 -10.27 -15.51
C GLY A 11 -0.30 -11.79 -15.38
N LEU A 12 -1.14 -12.42 -16.21
CA LEU A 12 -1.26 -13.87 -16.29
C LEU A 12 0.03 -14.53 -16.81
N LEU A 13 0.70 -13.93 -17.79
CA LEU A 13 1.95 -14.46 -18.34
C LEU A 13 3.07 -14.50 -17.30
N ILE A 14 3.19 -13.47 -16.47
CA ILE A 14 4.29 -13.32 -15.52
C ILE A 14 4.04 -14.10 -14.23
N TYR A 15 2.84 -14.02 -13.68
CA TYR A 15 2.53 -14.61 -12.38
C TYR A 15 1.66 -15.87 -12.48
N GLY A 16 1.20 -16.28 -13.67
CA GLY A 16 0.32 -17.44 -13.80
C GLY A 16 0.91 -18.74 -13.25
N PHE A 17 2.24 -18.88 -13.27
CA PHE A 17 2.91 -20.03 -12.65
C PHE A 17 2.84 -20.03 -11.12
N SER A 18 2.66 -18.87 -10.46
CA SER A 18 2.53 -18.83 -9.00
C SER A 18 1.26 -19.51 -8.49
N LEU A 19 0.25 -19.69 -9.34
CA LEU A 19 -0.98 -20.41 -9.01
C LEU A 19 -0.73 -21.86 -8.57
N PHE A 20 0.37 -22.45 -9.02
CA PHE A 20 0.70 -23.86 -8.76
C PHE A 20 1.74 -24.01 -7.65
N ASN A 21 2.16 -22.91 -7.01
CA ASN A 21 3.02 -22.97 -5.85
C ASN A 21 2.27 -23.50 -4.62
N GLY A 22 3.01 -24.15 -3.73
CA GLY A 22 2.50 -24.52 -2.41
C GLY A 22 2.54 -23.35 -1.43
N PHE A 23 1.88 -23.53 -0.28
CA PHE A 23 2.07 -22.64 0.87
C PHE A 23 3.52 -22.66 1.34
N VAL A 24 4.01 -21.52 1.79
CA VAL A 24 5.35 -21.35 2.34
C VAL A 24 5.31 -20.49 3.60
N TRP A 25 6.21 -20.74 4.55
CA TRP A 25 6.40 -19.89 5.74
C TRP A 25 5.07 -19.65 6.51
N ASP A 26 4.68 -18.39 6.68
CA ASP A 26 3.49 -18.00 7.44
C ASP A 26 2.20 -18.57 6.82
N ASP A 27 2.19 -18.93 5.53
CA ASP A 27 1.04 -19.57 4.88
C ASP A 27 0.66 -20.88 5.56
N GLU A 28 1.64 -21.68 5.97
CA GLU A 28 1.40 -22.95 6.65
C GLU A 28 0.75 -22.70 8.02
N VAL A 29 1.20 -21.67 8.73
CA VAL A 29 0.62 -21.29 10.03
C VAL A 29 -0.79 -20.75 9.86
N VAL A 30 -1.02 -19.87 8.87
CA VAL A 30 -2.27 -19.14 8.65
C VAL A 30 -3.35 -19.99 7.97
N PHE A 31 -2.98 -21.01 7.20
CA PHE A 31 -3.94 -21.81 6.42
C PHE A 31 -3.92 -23.30 6.72
N GLN A 32 -2.89 -23.86 7.35
CA GLN A 32 -2.87 -25.30 7.68
C GLN A 32 -2.98 -25.55 9.19
N ASN A 33 -2.27 -24.77 10.01
CA ASN A 33 -2.15 -25.04 11.44
C ASN A 33 -3.13 -24.24 12.31
N SER A 34 -3.74 -23.17 11.78
CA SER A 34 -4.74 -22.38 12.50
C SER A 34 -6.13 -23.02 12.42
N ILE A 35 -6.81 -23.12 13.57
CA ILE A 35 -8.21 -23.57 13.67
C ILE A 35 -9.13 -22.64 12.86
N SER A 36 -8.73 -21.38 12.66
CA SER A 36 -9.46 -20.38 11.89
C SER A 36 -8.52 -19.34 11.26
N PRO A 37 -8.65 -18.97 9.97
CA PRO A 37 -7.88 -17.87 9.35
C PRO A 37 -8.21 -16.47 9.93
N PHE A 38 -9.13 -16.41 10.90
CA PHE A 38 -9.41 -15.25 11.74
C PHE A 38 -8.37 -15.03 12.85
N ASP A 39 -7.65 -16.07 13.29
CA ASP A 39 -6.66 -16.00 14.38
C ASP A 39 -5.30 -15.49 13.89
N SER A 40 -5.31 -14.38 13.14
CA SER A 40 -4.05 -13.72 12.76
C SER A 40 -3.52 -12.87 13.90
N THR A 41 -2.21 -12.91 14.14
CA THR A 41 -1.48 -12.09 15.13
C THR A 41 -1.66 -10.57 14.91
N TYR A 42 -2.13 -10.17 13.73
CA TYR A 42 -2.35 -8.78 13.34
C TYR A 42 -3.85 -8.43 13.31
N TYR A 43 -4.19 -7.24 13.78
CA TYR A 43 -5.54 -6.69 13.68
C TYR A 43 -5.88 -6.24 12.26
N ARG A 44 -6.29 -7.18 11.40
CA ARG A 44 -6.64 -6.95 9.99
C ARG A 44 -7.98 -7.60 9.63
N PRO A 45 -9.08 -7.19 10.28
CA PRO A 45 -10.35 -7.92 10.26
C PRO A 45 -10.90 -8.14 8.85
N VAL A 46 -10.81 -7.15 7.97
CA VAL A 46 -11.35 -7.28 6.60
C VAL A 46 -10.57 -8.30 5.78
N THR A 47 -9.23 -8.30 5.88
CA THR A 47 -8.40 -9.29 5.19
C THR A 47 -8.67 -10.69 5.76
N SER A 48 -8.78 -10.82 7.08
CA SER A 48 -9.09 -12.10 7.74
C SER A 48 -10.45 -12.65 7.32
N VAL A 49 -11.47 -11.80 7.19
CA VAL A 49 -12.78 -12.20 6.63
C VAL A 49 -12.62 -12.72 5.21
N ILE A 50 -11.96 -11.98 4.32
CA ILE A 50 -11.78 -12.38 2.91
C ILE A 50 -11.06 -13.73 2.81
N ARG A 51 -9.94 -13.89 3.52
CA ARG A 51 -9.21 -15.16 3.54
C ARG A 51 -10.05 -16.31 4.10
N SER A 52 -10.80 -16.07 5.17
CA SER A 52 -11.69 -17.07 5.77
C SER A 52 -12.84 -17.44 4.83
N THR A 53 -13.37 -16.49 4.06
CA THR A 53 -14.37 -16.78 3.03
C THR A 53 -13.78 -17.68 1.94
N ILE A 54 -12.57 -17.38 1.45
CA ILE A 54 -11.88 -18.24 0.47
C ILE A 54 -11.66 -19.64 1.05
N TYR A 55 -11.17 -19.71 2.29
CA TYR A 55 -10.94 -20.97 2.99
C TYR A 55 -12.22 -21.78 3.17
N ASN A 56 -13.31 -21.17 3.60
CA ASN A 56 -14.57 -21.88 3.84
C ASN A 56 -15.22 -22.41 2.57
N ILE A 57 -15.01 -21.74 1.43
CA ILE A 57 -15.57 -22.15 0.13
C ILE A 57 -14.68 -23.19 -0.56
N PHE A 58 -13.36 -23.02 -0.52
CA PHE A 58 -12.41 -23.80 -1.34
C PHE A 58 -11.48 -24.72 -0.54
N GLY A 59 -11.49 -24.63 0.79
CA GLY A 59 -10.60 -25.32 1.70
C GLY A 59 -9.17 -24.74 1.74
N PRO A 60 -8.23 -25.43 2.42
CA PRO A 60 -6.81 -25.05 2.54
C PRO A 60 -6.02 -25.33 1.25
N ARG A 61 -6.55 -25.00 0.08
CA ARG A 61 -5.91 -25.27 -1.22
C ARG A 61 -5.15 -24.04 -1.72
N PRO A 62 -3.80 -24.07 -1.81
CA PRO A 62 -2.97 -22.90 -2.16
C PRO A 62 -3.41 -22.18 -3.44
N PHE A 63 -3.78 -22.98 -4.46
CA PHE A 63 -4.23 -22.47 -5.75
C PHE A 63 -5.25 -21.34 -5.65
N PHE A 64 -6.27 -21.47 -4.79
CA PHE A 64 -7.34 -20.47 -4.70
C PHE A 64 -6.87 -19.17 -4.04
N PHE A 65 -5.97 -19.23 -3.06
CA PHE A 65 -5.41 -18.02 -2.44
C PHE A 65 -4.54 -17.26 -3.43
N HIS A 66 -3.65 -17.95 -4.15
CA HIS A 66 -2.84 -17.35 -5.21
C HIS A 66 -3.71 -16.81 -6.36
N PHE A 67 -4.78 -17.52 -6.72
CA PHE A 67 -5.72 -17.08 -7.77
C PHE A 67 -6.38 -15.75 -7.46
N PHE A 68 -6.99 -15.60 -6.28
CA PHE A 68 -7.63 -14.34 -5.89
C PHE A 68 -6.61 -13.21 -5.76
N GLN A 69 -5.44 -13.48 -5.18
CA GLN A 69 -4.36 -12.50 -5.03
C GLN A 69 -3.83 -12.01 -6.38
N LEU A 70 -3.62 -12.91 -7.34
CA LEU A 70 -3.24 -12.56 -8.71
C LEU A 70 -4.30 -11.69 -9.39
N ILE A 71 -5.58 -12.06 -9.27
CA ILE A 71 -6.67 -11.23 -9.80
C ILE A 71 -6.65 -9.84 -9.18
N PHE A 72 -6.53 -9.74 -7.85
CA PHE A 72 -6.47 -8.45 -7.18
C PHE A 72 -5.28 -7.62 -7.66
N HIS A 73 -4.12 -8.22 -7.93
CA HIS A 73 -2.94 -7.51 -8.44
C HIS A 73 -3.17 -6.98 -9.85
N ILE A 74 -3.71 -7.81 -10.75
CA ILE A 74 -4.05 -7.39 -12.12
C ILE A 74 -5.08 -6.26 -12.10
N VAL A 75 -6.13 -6.39 -11.29
CA VAL A 75 -7.14 -5.34 -11.13
C VAL A 75 -6.50 -4.05 -10.56
N THR A 76 -5.58 -4.17 -9.62
CA THR A 76 -4.81 -3.02 -9.08
C THR A 76 -4.05 -2.31 -10.20
N ALA A 77 -3.34 -3.04 -11.06
CA ALA A 77 -2.63 -2.46 -12.20
C ALA A 77 -3.60 -1.74 -13.18
N VAL A 78 -4.78 -2.32 -13.42
CA VAL A 78 -5.83 -1.68 -14.24
C VAL A 78 -6.33 -0.39 -13.58
N PHE A 79 -6.52 -0.36 -12.27
CA PHE A 79 -6.89 0.85 -11.54
C PHE A 79 -5.80 1.92 -11.60
N ILE A 80 -4.52 1.54 -11.46
CA ILE A 80 -3.38 2.45 -11.63
C ILE A 80 -3.39 3.06 -13.03
N TYR A 81 -3.63 2.27 -14.07
CA TYR A 81 -3.78 2.77 -15.44
C TYR A 81 -4.87 3.84 -15.55
N TYR A 82 -6.07 3.58 -15.02
CA TYR A 82 -7.17 4.55 -15.06
C TYR A 82 -6.92 5.78 -14.20
N LEU A 83 -6.25 5.62 -13.06
CA LEU A 83 -5.85 6.73 -12.21
C LEU A 83 -4.85 7.63 -12.94
N PHE A 84 -3.78 7.07 -13.51
CA PHE A 84 -2.78 7.84 -14.25
C PHE A 84 -3.34 8.49 -15.51
N LYS A 85 -4.37 7.91 -16.15
CA LYS A 85 -5.08 8.57 -17.27
C LYS A 85 -5.75 9.89 -16.89
N ARG A 86 -5.90 10.18 -15.59
CA ARG A 86 -6.41 11.48 -15.13
C ARG A 86 -5.36 12.60 -15.20
N PHE A 87 -4.08 12.24 -15.25
CA PHE A 87 -2.96 13.18 -15.16
C PHE A 87 -2.02 13.13 -16.37
N PHE A 88 -1.94 11.99 -17.05
CA PHE A 88 -0.98 11.73 -18.12
C PHE A 88 -1.66 11.24 -19.41
N LYS A 89 -0.90 11.27 -20.52
CA LYS A 89 -1.30 10.67 -21.80
C LYS A 89 -1.43 9.15 -21.65
N GLU A 90 -2.33 8.56 -22.43
CA GLU A 90 -2.67 7.13 -22.36
C GLU A 90 -1.46 6.19 -22.43
N THR A 91 -0.51 6.45 -23.33
CA THR A 91 0.71 5.64 -23.47
C THR A 91 1.53 5.63 -22.19
N LEU A 92 1.74 6.81 -21.58
CA LEU A 92 2.52 6.91 -20.33
C LEU A 92 1.77 6.25 -19.17
N SER A 93 0.46 6.45 -19.07
CA SER A 93 -0.36 5.78 -18.05
C SER A 93 -0.28 4.26 -18.15
N LEU A 94 -0.26 3.72 -19.37
CA LEU A 94 -0.10 2.29 -19.60
C LEU A 94 1.30 1.81 -19.19
N ILE A 95 2.35 2.51 -19.62
CA ILE A 95 3.74 2.15 -19.27
C ILE A 95 3.91 2.11 -17.76
N LEU A 96 3.44 3.14 -17.03
CA LEU A 96 3.56 3.20 -15.57
C LEU A 96 2.76 2.08 -14.87
N ALA A 97 1.57 1.74 -15.38
CA ALA A 97 0.80 0.62 -14.85
C ALA A 97 1.46 -0.74 -15.13
N LEU A 98 2.10 -0.90 -16.29
CA LEU A 98 2.86 -2.10 -16.62
C LEU A 98 4.13 -2.20 -15.77
N ILE A 99 4.83 -1.09 -15.51
CA ILE A 99 5.95 -1.07 -14.56
C ILE A 99 5.49 -1.62 -13.22
N PHE A 100 4.40 -1.10 -12.64
CA PHE A 100 3.84 -1.64 -11.39
C PHE A 100 3.49 -3.13 -11.50
N LEU A 101 2.81 -3.54 -12.57
CA LEU A 101 2.38 -4.93 -12.75
C LEU A 101 3.58 -5.88 -12.69
N VAL A 102 4.64 -5.59 -13.44
CA VAL A 102 5.76 -6.51 -13.68
C VAL A 102 6.94 -6.31 -12.73
N HIS A 103 6.89 -5.29 -11.87
CA HIS A 103 8.02 -4.94 -11.01
C HIS A 103 8.40 -6.08 -10.05
N PRO A 104 9.65 -6.57 -10.04
CA PRO A 104 10.04 -7.68 -9.16
C PRO A 104 9.85 -7.39 -7.67
N ALA A 105 9.94 -6.13 -7.24
CA ALA A 105 9.65 -5.74 -5.84
C ALA A 105 8.22 -6.08 -5.39
N ASN A 106 7.28 -6.32 -6.33
CA ASN A 106 5.90 -6.70 -6.01
C ASN A 106 5.71 -8.22 -5.90
N VAL A 107 6.72 -9.06 -6.24
CA VAL A 107 6.59 -10.52 -6.26
C VAL A 107 6.09 -11.08 -4.92
N GLU A 108 6.60 -10.56 -3.80
CA GLU A 108 6.18 -10.99 -2.47
C GLU A 108 4.69 -10.72 -2.26
N ALA A 109 4.25 -9.49 -2.56
CA ALA A 109 2.85 -9.10 -2.43
C ALA A 109 1.91 -9.91 -3.35
N VAL A 110 2.38 -10.47 -4.46
CA VAL A 110 1.56 -11.21 -5.43
C VAL A 110 1.59 -12.72 -5.18
N SER A 111 2.74 -13.26 -4.79
CA SER A 111 2.98 -14.71 -4.78
C SER A 111 2.96 -15.31 -3.38
N PHE A 112 3.08 -14.53 -2.32
CA PHE A 112 3.03 -15.02 -0.94
C PHE A 112 1.59 -14.93 -0.42
N ALA A 113 0.91 -16.06 -0.18
CA ALA A 113 -0.54 -16.07 0.07
C ALA A 113 -0.95 -15.27 1.32
N SER A 114 -0.14 -15.30 2.36
CA SER A 114 -0.33 -14.56 3.62
C SER A 114 -0.07 -13.07 3.47
N ALA A 115 0.54 -12.63 2.37
CA ALA A 115 0.70 -11.21 2.03
C ALA A 115 -0.52 -10.61 1.32
N MET A 116 -1.65 -11.34 1.21
CA MET A 116 -2.85 -10.87 0.49
C MET A 116 -3.34 -9.47 0.91
N GLN A 117 -3.16 -9.08 2.18
CA GLN A 117 -3.48 -7.71 2.63
C GLN A 117 -2.80 -6.62 1.79
N GLU A 118 -1.56 -6.84 1.30
CA GLU A 118 -0.75 -5.85 0.61
C GLU A 118 -1.44 -5.37 -0.67
N VAL A 119 -1.95 -6.32 -1.45
CA VAL A 119 -2.66 -6.06 -2.70
C VAL A 119 -4.05 -5.51 -2.42
N LEU A 120 -4.76 -6.07 -1.44
CA LEU A 120 -6.11 -5.66 -1.08
C LEU A 120 -6.17 -4.21 -0.60
N PHE A 121 -5.34 -3.82 0.38
CA PHE A 121 -5.36 -2.45 0.89
C PHE A 121 -4.98 -1.44 -0.21
N THR A 122 -4.05 -1.81 -1.09
CA THR A 122 -3.63 -0.98 -2.23
C THR A 122 -4.77 -0.80 -3.22
N LEU A 123 -5.43 -1.89 -3.64
CA LEU A 123 -6.58 -1.84 -4.54
C LEU A 123 -7.71 -0.99 -3.97
N THR A 124 -8.11 -1.26 -2.73
CA THR A 124 -9.22 -0.58 -2.06
C THR A 124 -8.88 0.90 -1.81
N GLY A 125 -7.64 1.20 -1.38
CA GLY A 125 -7.16 2.56 -1.20
C GLY A 125 -7.13 3.37 -2.50
N LEU A 126 -6.62 2.78 -3.58
CA LEU A 126 -6.66 3.39 -4.91
C LEU A 126 -8.09 3.59 -5.42
N THR A 127 -9.01 2.68 -5.12
CA THR A 127 -10.43 2.83 -5.47
C THR A 127 -11.04 4.05 -4.77
N GLY A 128 -10.80 4.20 -3.46
CA GLY A 128 -11.26 5.36 -2.69
C GLY A 128 -10.67 6.67 -3.23
N LEU A 129 -9.35 6.70 -3.48
CA LEU A 129 -8.66 7.85 -4.07
C LEU A 129 -9.18 8.19 -5.48
N TYR A 130 -9.40 7.19 -6.32
CA TYR A 130 -9.90 7.38 -7.68
C TYR A 130 -11.31 7.99 -7.71
N LEU A 131 -12.19 7.64 -6.77
CA LEU A 131 -13.52 8.25 -6.66
C LEU A 131 -13.44 9.76 -6.38
N PHE A 132 -12.48 10.20 -5.55
CA PHE A 132 -12.25 11.63 -5.34
C PHE A 132 -11.75 12.34 -6.60
N ILE A 133 -10.79 11.71 -7.30
CA ILE A 133 -10.14 12.32 -8.47
C ILE A 133 -11.07 12.36 -9.68
N SER A 134 -11.80 11.27 -9.92
CA SER A 134 -12.67 11.12 -11.09
C SER A 134 -13.92 11.99 -11.06
N SER A 135 -14.37 12.40 -9.87
CA SER A 135 -15.64 13.12 -9.75
C SER A 135 -15.48 14.61 -10.07
N LYS A 136 -16.27 15.10 -11.05
CA LYS A 136 -16.37 16.54 -11.34
C LYS A 136 -17.01 17.30 -10.18
N ASN A 137 -18.09 16.74 -9.63
CA ASN A 137 -18.83 17.26 -8.48
C ASN A 137 -18.75 16.27 -7.30
N LEU A 138 -18.16 16.69 -6.19
CA LEU A 138 -18.04 15.90 -4.97
C LEU A 138 -19.24 16.22 -4.08
N SER A 139 -20.34 15.47 -4.24
CA SER A 139 -21.45 15.50 -3.30
C SER A 139 -21.06 14.84 -1.98
N ILE A 140 -21.78 15.15 -0.90
CA ILE A 140 -21.53 14.54 0.42
C ILE A 140 -21.59 13.02 0.37
N ALA A 141 -22.55 12.45 -0.38
CA ALA A 141 -22.67 11.00 -0.55
C ALA A 141 -21.43 10.37 -1.20
N LYS A 142 -20.83 11.04 -2.20
CA LYS A 142 -19.60 10.55 -2.82
C LYS A 142 -18.41 10.65 -1.87
N ILE A 143 -18.27 11.76 -1.16
CA ILE A 143 -17.21 11.95 -0.15
C ILE A 143 -17.34 10.84 0.90
N PHE A 144 -18.54 10.63 1.45
CA PHE A 144 -18.83 9.57 2.40
C PHE A 144 -18.45 8.20 1.86
N LEU A 145 -18.93 7.83 0.68
CA LEU A 145 -18.63 6.53 0.06
C LEU A 145 -17.12 6.33 -0.12
N SER A 146 -16.40 7.32 -0.65
CA SER A 146 -14.96 7.22 -0.83
C SER A 146 -14.21 7.11 0.50
N THR A 147 -14.59 7.87 1.53
CA THR A 147 -13.93 7.80 2.83
C THR A 147 -14.23 6.49 3.56
N VAL A 148 -15.43 5.92 3.39
CA VAL A 148 -15.76 4.57 3.88
C VAL A 148 -14.92 3.51 3.19
N ILE A 149 -14.71 3.60 1.87
CA ILE A 149 -13.81 2.70 1.14
C ILE A 149 -12.37 2.82 1.66
N LEU A 150 -11.89 4.04 1.95
CA LEU A 150 -10.57 4.22 2.57
C LEU A 150 -10.49 3.64 3.99
N LEU A 151 -11.58 3.71 4.78
CA LEU A 151 -11.65 3.05 6.08
C LEU A 151 -11.56 1.52 5.92
N ILE A 152 -12.22 0.93 4.92
CA ILE A 152 -12.10 -0.50 4.63
C ILE A 152 -10.65 -0.85 4.30
N ALA A 153 -9.94 -0.03 3.51
CA ALA A 153 -8.52 -0.23 3.24
C ALA A 153 -7.67 -0.15 4.53
N LEU A 154 -7.99 0.77 5.45
CA LEU A 154 -7.32 0.89 6.74
C LEU A 154 -7.55 -0.32 7.66
N LEU A 155 -8.73 -0.92 7.59
CA LEU A 155 -9.08 -2.17 8.27
C LEU A 155 -8.43 -3.41 7.61
N MET A 156 -7.94 -3.30 6.38
CA MET A 156 -7.11 -4.33 5.73
C MET A 156 -5.65 -4.21 6.16
N LYS A 157 -5.10 -2.98 6.22
CA LYS A 157 -3.75 -2.69 6.70
C LYS A 157 -3.63 -1.23 7.14
N GLU A 158 -2.98 -1.01 8.28
CA GLU A 158 -2.74 0.29 8.89
C GLU A 158 -1.98 1.28 7.99
N THR A 159 -1.15 0.80 7.05
CA THR A 159 -0.44 1.62 6.07
C THR A 159 -1.36 2.34 5.09
N ALA A 160 -2.61 1.89 4.93
CA ALA A 160 -3.58 2.55 4.07
C ALA A 160 -3.95 3.96 4.54
N ILE A 161 -3.53 4.38 5.73
CA ILE A 161 -3.65 5.76 6.22
C ILE A 161 -3.07 6.78 5.22
N VAL A 162 -2.07 6.37 4.43
CA VAL A 162 -1.46 7.20 3.38
C VAL A 162 -2.50 7.70 2.37
N PHE A 163 -3.49 6.90 2.00
CA PHE A 163 -4.50 7.31 1.01
C PHE A 163 -5.38 8.47 1.51
N PHE A 164 -5.60 8.56 2.82
CA PHE A 164 -6.32 9.70 3.39
C PHE A 164 -5.53 10.99 3.26
N VAL A 165 -4.21 10.92 3.48
CA VAL A 165 -3.30 12.05 3.27
C VAL A 165 -3.27 12.42 1.78
N LEU A 166 -3.20 11.44 0.88
CA LEU A 166 -3.23 11.68 -0.56
C LEU A 166 -4.52 12.36 -1.04
N VAL A 167 -5.68 12.00 -0.49
CA VAL A 167 -6.93 12.72 -0.79
C VAL A 167 -6.84 14.18 -0.31
N PHE A 168 -6.31 14.42 0.89
CA PHE A 168 -6.12 15.78 1.39
C PHE A 168 -5.19 16.59 0.48
N CYS A 169 -4.05 16.01 0.08
CA CYS A 169 -3.12 16.63 -0.88
C CYS A 169 -3.79 16.92 -2.22
N TYR A 170 -4.60 16.00 -2.74
CA TYR A 170 -5.35 16.21 -3.99
C TYR A 170 -6.36 17.36 -3.87
N LEU A 171 -7.14 17.39 -2.79
CA LEU A 171 -8.12 18.47 -2.55
C LEU A 171 -7.42 19.83 -2.44
N PHE A 172 -6.30 19.91 -1.72
CA PHE A 172 -5.54 21.14 -1.55
C PHE A 172 -4.93 21.63 -2.88
N LEU A 173 -4.32 20.74 -3.67
CA LEU A 173 -3.65 21.12 -4.92
C LEU A 173 -4.63 21.40 -6.06
N PHE A 174 -5.68 20.59 -6.23
CA PHE A 174 -6.56 20.62 -7.42
C PHE A 174 -7.97 21.16 -7.15
N LYS A 175 -8.42 21.23 -5.90
CA LYS A 175 -9.78 21.67 -5.53
C LYS A 175 -9.79 22.77 -4.46
N LYS A 176 -8.77 23.63 -4.42
CA LYS A 176 -8.58 24.72 -3.43
C LYS A 176 -9.83 25.57 -3.16
N ASN A 177 -10.67 25.82 -4.18
CA ASN A 177 -11.87 26.64 -4.05
C ASN A 177 -13.12 25.87 -3.54
N LYS A 178 -12.98 24.61 -3.12
CA LYS A 178 -14.09 23.76 -2.65
C LYS A 178 -14.01 23.54 -1.13
N GLN A 179 -14.07 24.62 -0.36
CA GLN A 179 -13.93 24.58 1.10
C GLN A 179 -14.92 23.63 1.79
N ASN A 180 -16.18 23.59 1.34
CA ASN A 180 -17.18 22.66 1.88
C ASN A 180 -16.79 21.19 1.72
N VAL A 181 -16.15 20.83 0.60
CA VAL A 181 -15.67 19.46 0.36
C VAL A 181 -14.55 19.12 1.33
N LEU A 182 -13.61 20.06 1.54
CA LEU A 182 -12.51 19.89 2.48
C LEU A 182 -13.03 19.73 3.91
N ILE A 183 -13.95 20.59 4.35
CA ILE A 183 -14.56 20.51 5.70
C ILE A 183 -15.29 19.17 5.88
N ASN A 184 -16.15 18.80 4.94
CA ASN A 184 -16.89 17.54 5.01
C ASN A 184 -15.94 16.32 5.05
N TYR A 185 -14.89 16.34 4.23
CA TYR A 185 -13.87 15.31 4.26
C TYR A 185 -13.12 15.26 5.60
N SER A 186 -12.70 16.42 6.12
CA SER A 186 -12.01 16.56 7.41
C SER A 186 -12.85 16.08 8.61
N ILE A 187 -14.15 16.35 8.60
CA ILE A 187 -15.06 15.84 9.64
C ILE A 187 -15.17 14.32 9.53
N LEU A 188 -15.40 13.79 8.32
CA LEU A 188 -15.57 12.36 8.09
C LEU A 188 -14.30 11.56 8.42
N ILE A 189 -13.12 12.05 8.06
CA ILE A 189 -11.86 11.36 8.40
C ILE A 189 -11.66 11.30 9.92
N VAL A 190 -11.92 12.38 10.66
CA VAL A 190 -11.79 12.37 12.13
C VAL A 190 -12.73 11.33 12.74
N ILE A 191 -14.00 11.32 12.32
CA ILE A 191 -14.99 10.35 12.81
C ILE A 191 -14.51 8.92 12.52
N LEU A 192 -14.14 8.63 11.27
CA LEU A 192 -13.80 7.26 10.85
C LEU A 192 -12.47 6.78 11.43
N LEU A 193 -11.48 7.65 11.60
CA LEU A 193 -10.23 7.31 12.29
C LEU A 193 -10.47 7.05 13.77
N MET A 194 -11.33 7.82 14.43
CA MET A 194 -11.74 7.52 15.80
C MET A 194 -12.48 6.19 15.89
N THR A 195 -13.39 5.89 14.96
CA THR A 195 -14.04 4.57 14.87
C THR A 195 -13.01 3.45 14.71
N TYR A 196 -12.04 3.61 13.80
CA TYR A 196 -10.94 2.64 13.62
C TYR A 196 -10.15 2.42 14.90
N LEU A 197 -9.76 3.49 15.60
CA LEU A 197 -9.00 3.41 16.84
C LEU A 197 -9.79 2.70 17.95
N LEU A 198 -11.07 3.05 18.13
CA LEU A 198 -11.94 2.39 19.12
C LEU A 198 -12.08 0.89 18.85
N VAL A 199 -12.32 0.53 17.59
CA VAL A 199 -12.47 -0.85 17.13
C VAL A 199 -11.15 -1.64 17.29
N ARG A 200 -10.00 -0.99 17.07
CA ARG A 200 -8.68 -1.59 17.28
C ARG A 200 -8.35 -1.79 18.76
N ILE A 201 -8.71 -0.83 19.62
CA ILE A 201 -8.50 -0.91 21.07
C ILE A 201 -9.39 -1.99 21.68
N SER A 202 -10.68 -2.05 21.30
CA SER A 202 -11.60 -3.08 21.80
C SER A 202 -11.21 -4.48 21.38
N GLY A 203 -10.57 -4.63 20.21
CA GLY A 203 -9.99 -5.89 19.74
C GLY A 203 -8.71 -6.33 20.47
N GLY A 204 -8.26 -5.64 21.53
CA GLY A 204 -7.13 -6.04 22.37
C GLY A 204 -5.75 -5.95 21.71
N ASN A 205 -5.65 -5.40 20.50
CA ASN A 205 -4.46 -5.43 19.66
C ASN A 205 -3.58 -4.18 19.83
N LEU A 206 -3.28 -3.84 21.07
CA LEU A 206 -2.29 -2.81 21.42
C LEU A 206 -0.91 -3.45 21.55
N TYR A 207 -0.40 -4.05 20.47
CA TYR A 207 0.95 -4.58 20.44
C TYR A 207 1.96 -3.45 20.48
N ILE A 208 2.34 -3.09 21.70
CA ILE A 208 3.50 -2.28 22.01
C ILE A 208 4.35 -3.26 22.81
N HIS A 209 5.38 -3.88 22.21
CA HIS A 209 6.69 -4.22 22.81
C HIS A 209 7.39 -5.44 22.15
N GLY A 210 8.62 -5.20 21.66
CA GLY A 210 9.84 -6.02 21.85
C GLY A 210 9.97 -7.47 21.36
N GLN A 211 8.90 -8.21 21.07
CA GLN A 211 8.96 -9.68 20.88
C GLN A 211 8.85 -10.15 19.43
N GLY A 212 9.04 -9.26 18.46
CA GLY A 212 8.93 -9.62 17.04
C GLY A 212 10.03 -10.56 16.54
N LEU A 213 9.73 -11.29 15.47
CA LEU A 213 10.67 -12.21 14.82
C LEU A 213 11.90 -11.48 14.23
N PHE A 214 11.71 -10.24 13.76
CA PHE A 214 12.75 -9.49 13.07
C PHE A 214 13.52 -8.54 13.99
N PRO A 215 14.84 -8.35 13.76
CA PRO A 215 15.69 -7.50 14.60
C PRO A 215 15.13 -6.09 14.87
N ILE A 216 14.55 -5.43 13.86
CA ILE A 216 13.99 -4.08 14.00
C ILE A 216 12.79 -4.02 14.98
N MET A 217 12.09 -5.14 15.17
CA MET A 217 10.96 -5.22 16.09
C MET A 217 11.41 -5.27 17.56
N ARG A 218 12.65 -5.69 17.82
CA ARG A 218 13.22 -5.89 19.16
C ARG A 218 13.97 -4.67 19.70
N VAL A 219 14.21 -3.66 18.87
CA VAL A 219 14.92 -2.44 19.27
C VAL A 219 13.97 -1.31 19.65
N SER A 220 14.51 -0.35 20.41
CA SER A 220 13.78 0.83 20.90
C SER A 220 13.25 1.70 19.77
N PHE A 221 12.25 2.53 20.06
CA PHE A 221 11.69 3.49 19.11
C PHE A 221 12.76 4.42 18.53
N ILE A 222 13.68 4.93 19.36
CA ILE A 222 14.77 5.80 18.92
C ILE A 222 15.69 5.07 17.93
N THR A 223 16.04 3.82 18.22
CA THR A 223 16.82 3.00 17.28
C THR A 223 16.08 2.79 15.96
N ARG A 224 14.75 2.59 15.98
CA ARG A 224 13.97 2.50 14.74
C ARG A 224 14.01 3.78 13.92
N LEU A 225 13.86 4.96 14.55
CA LEU A 225 13.98 6.25 13.87
C LEU A 225 15.36 6.42 13.22
N MET A 226 16.43 6.01 13.91
CA MET A 226 17.78 6.05 13.37
C MET A 226 17.99 5.15 12.14
N ASN A 227 17.15 4.14 11.94
CA ASN A 227 17.27 3.25 10.78
C ASN A 227 16.54 3.77 9.54
N ILE A 228 15.66 4.77 9.68
CA ILE A 228 14.82 5.28 8.58
C ILE A 228 15.65 5.68 7.34
N PRO A 229 16.75 6.45 7.45
CA PRO A 229 17.50 6.86 6.26
C PRO A 229 18.08 5.67 5.48
N LEU A 230 18.70 4.70 6.17
CA LEU A 230 19.22 3.53 5.46
C LEU A 230 18.10 2.68 4.84
N ILE A 231 16.95 2.60 5.50
CA ILE A 231 15.77 1.90 4.98
C ILE A 231 15.25 2.59 3.71
N ILE A 232 15.16 3.93 3.69
CA ILE A 232 14.75 4.68 2.49
C ILE A 232 15.75 4.46 1.36
N LYS A 233 17.06 4.60 1.61
CA LYS A 233 18.11 4.29 0.64
C LYS A 233 17.98 2.86 0.09
N TYR A 234 17.74 1.89 0.97
CA TYR A 234 17.56 0.48 0.59
C TYR A 234 16.37 0.30 -0.36
N TYR A 235 15.20 0.86 -0.03
CA TYR A 235 14.01 0.75 -0.88
C TYR A 235 14.13 1.52 -2.20
N LEU A 236 14.81 2.68 -2.21
CA LEU A 236 15.14 3.39 -3.46
C LEU A 236 16.05 2.51 -4.34
N GLY A 237 17.07 1.88 -3.76
CA GLY A 237 17.92 0.93 -4.48
C GLY A 237 17.13 -0.27 -5.03
N MET A 238 16.26 -0.86 -4.21
CA MET A 238 15.40 -1.97 -4.60
C MET A 238 14.41 -1.59 -5.71
N PHE A 239 13.92 -0.35 -5.72
CA PHE A 239 13.04 0.12 -6.78
C PHE A 239 13.75 0.14 -8.15
N PHE A 240 14.99 0.60 -8.23
CA PHE A 240 15.70 0.64 -9.52
C PHE A 240 16.39 -0.69 -9.87
N PHE A 241 16.87 -1.43 -8.87
CA PHE A 241 17.66 -2.65 -9.03
C PHE A 241 17.18 -3.74 -8.04
N PRO A 242 16.01 -4.36 -8.26
CA PRO A 242 15.45 -5.39 -7.37
C PRO A 242 16.14 -6.75 -7.54
N ILE A 243 17.46 -6.81 -7.31
CA ILE A 243 18.28 -8.02 -7.50
C ILE A 243 18.25 -8.91 -6.25
N ASN A 244 18.38 -8.29 -5.07
CA ASN A 244 18.44 -8.99 -3.79
C ASN A 244 17.14 -8.79 -3.02
N LEU A 245 16.10 -9.51 -3.42
CA LEU A 245 14.83 -9.52 -2.69
C LEU A 245 14.99 -10.33 -1.41
N ALA A 246 14.48 -9.80 -0.30
CA ALA A 246 14.54 -10.43 1.00
C ALA A 246 13.16 -10.38 1.63
N ILE A 247 12.71 -11.52 2.18
CA ILE A 247 11.43 -11.66 2.89
C ILE A 247 11.40 -10.74 4.13
N ALA A 248 12.56 -10.50 4.74
CA ALA A 248 12.68 -9.57 5.85
C ALA A 248 14.06 -8.92 5.95
N GLN A 249 14.10 -7.78 6.63
CA GLN A 249 15.35 -7.10 6.95
C GLN A 249 15.98 -7.73 8.21
N HIS A 250 17.18 -8.28 8.03
CA HIS A 250 17.95 -8.93 9.11
C HIS A 250 19.08 -8.05 9.66
N TRP A 251 19.09 -6.75 9.36
CA TRP A 251 20.07 -5.79 9.86
C TRP A 251 19.40 -4.67 10.66
N VAL A 252 20.14 -4.12 11.63
CA VAL A 252 19.77 -2.92 12.41
C VAL A 252 21.01 -2.10 12.71
N ILE A 253 20.93 -0.81 12.45
CA ILE A 253 21.92 0.18 12.87
C ILE A 253 21.69 0.46 14.36
N LYS A 254 22.67 0.10 15.20
CA LYS A 254 22.66 0.42 16.64
C LYS A 254 23.35 1.75 16.95
N LEU A 255 24.35 2.12 16.15
CA LEU A 255 25.11 3.37 16.28
C LEU A 255 25.17 4.06 14.91
N PRO A 256 24.91 5.38 14.85
CA PRO A 256 24.93 6.11 13.59
C PRO A 256 26.37 6.21 13.09
N SER A 257 26.57 5.94 11.80
CA SER A 257 27.85 6.14 11.12
C SER A 257 27.65 7.04 9.91
N PHE A 258 28.75 7.54 9.34
CA PHE A 258 28.66 8.34 8.12
C PHE A 258 27.97 7.55 6.99
N ILE A 259 28.33 6.29 6.80
CA ILE A 259 27.82 5.45 5.70
C ILE A 259 26.37 5.01 5.93
N ASN A 260 26.03 4.63 7.16
CA ASN A 260 24.74 4.00 7.47
C ASN A 260 23.67 5.00 7.90
N PHE A 261 24.03 6.24 8.26
CA PHE A 261 23.06 7.23 8.74
C PHE A 261 23.21 8.58 8.04
N PHE A 262 24.35 9.25 8.20
CA PHE A 262 24.47 10.65 7.77
C PHE A 262 24.46 10.82 6.24
N LEU A 263 25.17 9.96 5.50
CA LEU A 263 25.20 10.02 4.05
C LEU A 263 23.81 9.76 3.42
N PRO A 264 23.08 8.68 3.76
CA PRO A 264 21.69 8.50 3.32
C PRO A 264 20.81 9.71 3.64
N LEU A 265 20.87 10.20 4.88
CA LEU A 265 20.06 11.33 5.33
C LEU A 265 20.35 12.61 4.53
N ILE A 266 21.63 12.92 4.27
CA ILE A 266 22.02 14.09 3.47
C ILE A 266 21.46 13.97 2.04
N LEU A 267 21.61 12.79 1.41
CA LEU A 267 21.11 12.55 0.06
C LEU A 267 19.59 12.68 -0.01
N GLU A 268 18.87 12.14 0.98
CA GLU A 268 17.42 12.27 1.10
C GLU A 268 17.00 13.72 1.27
N VAL A 269 17.61 14.46 2.22
CA VAL A 269 17.31 15.87 2.44
C VAL A 269 17.54 16.69 1.17
N LEU A 270 18.64 16.45 0.45
CA LEU A 270 18.90 17.11 -0.83
C LEU A 270 17.85 16.75 -1.90
N LEU A 271 17.44 15.49 -1.98
CA LEU A 271 16.38 15.04 -2.90
C LEU A 271 15.05 15.72 -2.58
N PHE A 272 14.63 15.74 -1.32
CA PHE A 272 13.38 16.39 -0.90
C PHE A 272 13.43 17.91 -1.08
N LEU A 273 14.55 18.56 -0.74
CA LEU A 273 14.71 20.01 -0.94
C LEU A 273 14.68 20.37 -2.44
N THR A 274 15.37 19.63 -3.29
CA THR A 274 15.38 19.88 -4.73
C THR A 274 13.99 19.69 -5.34
N ALA A 275 13.25 18.66 -4.93
CA ALA A 275 11.88 18.41 -5.37
C ALA A 275 10.92 19.53 -4.90
N VAL A 276 11.02 19.98 -3.64
CA VAL A 276 10.22 21.10 -3.12
C VAL A 276 10.54 22.40 -3.87
N ILE A 277 11.82 22.72 -4.08
CA ILE A 277 12.24 23.91 -4.83
C ILE A 277 11.71 23.84 -6.27
N TYR A 278 11.83 22.69 -6.93
CA TYR A 278 11.29 22.47 -8.27
C TYR A 278 9.78 22.70 -8.31
N SER A 279 9.04 22.08 -7.39
CA SER A 279 7.58 22.19 -7.26
C SER A 279 7.14 23.65 -7.07
N LEU A 280 7.80 24.40 -6.20
CA LEU A 280 7.50 25.82 -5.94
C LEU A 280 7.82 26.70 -7.14
N LYS A 281 8.97 26.48 -7.81
CA LYS A 281 9.40 27.28 -8.98
C LYS A 281 8.53 27.02 -10.20
N LYS A 282 8.23 25.75 -10.50
CA LYS A 282 7.46 25.35 -11.68
C LYS A 282 5.95 25.41 -11.47
N LYS A 283 5.50 25.46 -10.21
CA LYS A 283 4.08 25.37 -9.81
C LYS A 283 3.39 24.14 -10.41
N ASP A 284 4.17 23.07 -10.63
CA ASP A 284 3.70 21.83 -11.23
C ASP A 284 2.96 21.00 -10.18
N LYS A 285 1.64 21.13 -10.18
CA LYS A 285 0.76 20.43 -9.24
C LYS A 285 0.79 18.92 -9.42
N ILE A 286 1.05 18.43 -10.64
CA ILE A 286 1.08 17.00 -10.93
C ILE A 286 2.34 16.41 -10.33
N PHE A 287 3.50 17.04 -10.57
CA PHE A 287 4.75 16.66 -9.91
C PHE A 287 4.60 16.71 -8.39
N ALA A 288 4.09 17.82 -7.84
CA ALA A 288 3.89 17.97 -6.40
C ALA A 288 3.01 16.85 -5.82
N PHE A 289 1.92 16.52 -6.51
CA PHE A 289 0.99 15.50 -6.05
C PHE A 289 1.64 14.12 -5.99
N PHE A 290 2.35 13.70 -7.04
CA PHE A 290 3.00 12.37 -7.05
C PHE A 290 4.26 12.32 -6.21
N PHE A 291 4.94 13.44 -6.01
CA PHE A 291 6.08 13.50 -5.09
C PHE A 291 5.65 13.27 -3.64
N LEU A 292 4.48 13.78 -3.24
CA LEU A 292 3.89 13.56 -1.90
C LEU A 292 3.44 12.12 -1.61
N TRP A 293 3.62 11.19 -2.56
CA TRP A 293 3.40 9.77 -2.32
C TRP A 293 4.58 9.09 -1.61
N PHE A 294 5.73 9.78 -1.56
CA PHE A 294 6.98 9.34 -0.95
C PHE A 294 7.30 10.21 0.27
#